data_AF-A0A6J1WA36-F1
#
_entry.id   AF-A0A6J1WA36-F1
#
_cell.length_a   1.000
_cell.length_b   1.000
_cell.length_c   1.000
_cell.angle_alpha   90.00
_cell.angle_beta   90.00
_cell.angle_gamma   90.00
#
_symmetry.space_group_name_H-M   'P 1'
#
loop_
_entity.id
_entity.type
_entity.pdbx_description
1 polymer ?
#
loop_
_entity_poly.entity_id
_entity_poly.type
_entity_poly.pdbx_seq_one_letter_code
_entity_poly.pdbx_strand_id
1 'polypeptide(L)'
;MSGFPVRLQDLETQYRREKEEADLILEQQRLYADSDSGDDSDKRSCEESWRLISSLREKLPATKVQTIVRRCGLPSSGKKREPLRVYQIPQRRRAAKDPRWLTLADLKMQAVKEICYEVALNDFRHSRQEIEALSIVKMKELCRLCGRRDPSERESWRAVARDVWDTVGVGEAESPAPGVSPALGNPESRASPPGVEVGELRAHIDKLTDILQEVKIQNNVKDEEIRALRDRVVKMEQVIPFSTQVRRCPGSRIHTHTPA
;
A
#
# COMPACT_ATOMS: atom_id res chain seq x y z
N MET A 1 -60.91 -45.68 -34.88
CA MET A 1 -60.07 -44.49 -35.16
C MET A 1 -59.98 -43.64 -33.89
N SER A 2 -59.21 -44.07 -32.89
CA SER A 2 -59.34 -43.55 -31.51
C SER A 2 -58.02 -43.09 -30.88
N GLY A 3 -57.00 -42.74 -31.68
CA GLY A 3 -55.65 -42.40 -31.18
C GLY A 3 -55.19 -40.96 -31.43
N PHE A 4 -56.00 -40.13 -32.08
CA PHE A 4 -55.62 -38.76 -32.44
C PHE A 4 -55.59 -37.75 -31.27
N PRO A 5 -56.55 -37.73 -30.31
CA PRO A 5 -56.53 -36.73 -29.24
C PRO A 5 -55.41 -36.96 -28.22
N VAL A 6 -55.09 -38.22 -27.92
CA VAL A 6 -54.03 -38.59 -26.97
C VAL A 6 -52.65 -38.23 -27.54
N ARG A 7 -52.38 -38.50 -28.82
CA ARG A 7 -51.12 -38.12 -29.47
C ARG A 7 -50.90 -36.62 -29.54
N LEU A 8 -51.97 -35.84 -29.71
CA LEU A 8 -51.90 -34.37 -29.70
C LEU A 8 -51.59 -33.83 -28.31
N GLN A 9 -52.22 -34.40 -27.29
CA GLN A 9 -51.97 -34.03 -25.89
C GLN A 9 -50.55 -34.43 -25.44
N ASP A 10 -50.07 -35.59 -25.85
CA ASP A 10 -48.69 -36.03 -25.61
C ASP A 10 -47.68 -35.09 -26.27
N LEU A 11 -47.91 -34.70 -27.53
CA LEU A 11 -47.07 -33.71 -28.23
C LEU A 11 -47.09 -32.35 -27.53
N GLU A 12 -48.25 -31.89 -27.03
CA GLU A 12 -48.35 -30.62 -26.29
C GLU A 12 -47.57 -30.67 -24.98
N THR A 13 -47.66 -31.78 -24.23
CA THR A 13 -46.89 -31.96 -22.99
C THR A 13 -45.39 -32.08 -23.24
N GLN A 14 -44.98 -32.74 -24.32
CA GLN A 14 -43.59 -32.82 -24.73
C GLN A 14 -43.04 -31.43 -25.08
N TYR A 15 -43.77 -30.65 -25.88
CA TYR A 15 -43.34 -29.30 -26.25
C TYR A 15 -43.25 -28.36 -25.06
N ARG A 16 -44.15 -28.51 -24.08
CA ARG A 16 -44.10 -27.76 -22.82
C ARG A 16 -42.84 -28.10 -22.00
N ARG A 17 -42.51 -29.39 -21.90
CA ARG A 17 -41.29 -29.85 -21.20
C ARG A 17 -40.02 -29.40 -21.90
N GLU A 18 -39.96 -29.52 -23.22
CA GLU A 18 -38.80 -29.06 -24.02
C GLU A 18 -38.59 -27.54 -23.89
N LYS A 19 -39.68 -26.78 -23.82
CA LYS A 19 -39.61 -25.33 -23.55
C LYS A 19 -39.07 -25.04 -22.15
N GLU A 20 -39.58 -25.72 -21.12
CA GLU A 20 -39.11 -25.56 -19.74
C GLU A 20 -37.63 -25.95 -19.60
N GLU A 21 -37.18 -27.00 -20.29
CA GLU A 21 -35.77 -27.41 -20.33
C GLU A 21 -34.90 -26.37 -21.06
N ALA A 22 -35.39 -25.79 -22.16
CA ALA A 22 -34.68 -24.70 -22.86
C ALA A 22 -34.57 -23.44 -21.99
N ASP A 23 -35.66 -23.08 -21.29
CA ASP A 23 -35.69 -21.95 -20.35
C ASP A 23 -34.73 -22.19 -19.18
N LEU A 24 -34.67 -23.42 -18.66
CA LEU A 24 -33.75 -23.81 -17.59
C LEU A 24 -32.27 -23.79 -18.03
N ILE A 25 -31.97 -24.21 -19.27
CA ILE A 25 -30.62 -24.13 -19.84
C ILE A 25 -30.19 -22.67 -20.05
N LEU A 26 -31.11 -21.80 -20.50
CA LEU A 26 -30.86 -20.36 -20.62
C LEU A 26 -30.63 -19.72 -19.25
N GLU A 27 -31.42 -20.10 -18.24
CA GLU A 27 -31.24 -19.64 -16.86
C GLU A 27 -29.91 -20.14 -16.26
N GLN A 28 -29.55 -21.39 -16.53
CA GLN A 28 -28.25 -21.97 -16.13
C GLN A 28 -27.10 -21.21 -16.80
N GLN A 29 -27.15 -20.96 -18.12
CA GLN A 29 -26.13 -20.17 -18.81
C GLN A 29 -26.03 -18.74 -18.26
N ARG A 30 -27.17 -18.12 -17.92
CA ARG A 30 -27.19 -16.80 -17.27
C ARG A 30 -26.50 -16.84 -15.92
N LEU A 31 -26.82 -17.82 -15.07
CA LEU A 31 -26.22 -18.00 -13.75
C LEU A 31 -24.71 -18.32 -13.83
N TYR A 32 -24.29 -19.12 -14.81
CA TYR A 32 -22.87 -19.42 -15.05
C TYR A 32 -22.11 -18.21 -15.57
N ALA A 33 -22.70 -17.41 -16.47
CA ALA A 33 -22.12 -16.16 -16.95
C ALA A 33 -22.02 -15.11 -15.82
N ASP A 34 -22.98 -15.09 -14.89
CA ASP A 34 -22.93 -14.26 -13.69
C ASP A 34 -21.93 -14.81 -12.63
N SER A 35 -21.53 -16.08 -12.74
CA SER A 35 -20.57 -16.74 -11.84
C SER A 35 -19.10 -16.61 -12.29
N ASP A 36 -18.84 -16.29 -13.57
CA ASP A 36 -17.49 -16.01 -14.06
C ASP A 36 -17.08 -14.54 -13.79
N SER A 37 -17.07 -14.17 -12.50
CA SER A 37 -16.43 -12.92 -12.06
C SER A 37 -14.93 -13.12 -11.85
N GLY A 38 -14.23 -13.54 -12.91
CA GLY A 38 -12.76 -13.64 -12.97
C GLY A 38 -11.99 -12.32 -12.79
N ASP A 39 -12.70 -11.22 -12.53
CA ASP A 39 -12.16 -9.86 -12.30
C ASP A 39 -12.38 -9.35 -10.86
N ASP A 40 -12.87 -10.21 -9.95
CA ASP A 40 -13.09 -9.83 -8.55
C ASP A 40 -11.84 -10.07 -7.66
N SER A 41 -10.81 -10.74 -8.20
CA SER A 41 -9.57 -11.05 -7.49
C SER A 41 -8.84 -9.80 -7.00
N ASP A 42 -8.76 -8.75 -7.81
CA ASP A 42 -8.04 -7.52 -7.45
C ASP A 42 -8.84 -6.63 -6.47
N LYS A 43 -10.17 -6.61 -6.60
CA LYS A 43 -11.06 -5.87 -5.67
C LYS A 43 -11.08 -6.53 -4.29
N ARG A 44 -11.19 -7.85 -4.24
CA ARG A 44 -11.08 -8.63 -3.00
C ARG A 44 -9.69 -8.47 -2.39
N SER A 45 -8.63 -8.52 -3.19
CA SER A 45 -7.26 -8.30 -2.73
C SER A 45 -7.05 -6.90 -2.15
N CYS A 46 -7.67 -5.85 -2.74
CA CYS A 46 -7.64 -4.50 -2.18
C CYS A 46 -8.39 -4.41 -0.84
N GLU A 47 -9.59 -4.98 -0.74
CA GLU A 47 -10.33 -5.01 0.53
C GLU A 47 -9.62 -5.83 1.62
N GLU A 48 -9.00 -6.94 1.25
CA GLU A 48 -8.24 -7.80 2.15
C GLU A 48 -6.93 -7.13 2.58
N SER A 49 -6.24 -6.47 1.66
CA SER A 49 -5.09 -5.61 1.96
C SER A 49 -5.48 -4.50 2.92
N TRP A 50 -6.63 -3.84 2.70
CA TRP A 50 -7.12 -2.82 3.62
C TRP A 50 -7.49 -3.39 4.99
N ARG A 51 -8.14 -4.55 5.07
CA ARG A 51 -8.43 -5.23 6.35
C ARG A 51 -7.15 -5.59 7.09
N LEU A 52 -6.13 -6.07 6.38
CA LEU A 52 -4.83 -6.38 6.96
C LEU A 52 -4.16 -5.12 7.54
N ILE A 53 -4.04 -4.06 6.74
CA ILE A 53 -3.49 -2.77 7.21
C ILE A 53 -4.32 -2.24 8.40
N SER A 54 -5.64 -2.36 8.32
CA SER A 54 -6.58 -1.97 9.37
C SER A 54 -6.43 -2.75 10.66
N SER A 55 -6.08 -4.03 10.59
CA SER A 55 -5.83 -4.86 11.77
C SER A 55 -4.45 -4.57 12.35
N LEU A 56 -3.44 -4.40 11.51
CA LEU A 56 -2.08 -4.08 11.92
C LEU A 56 -2.01 -2.74 12.66
N ARG A 57 -2.75 -1.72 12.23
CA ARG A 57 -2.78 -0.41 12.92
C ARG A 57 -3.40 -0.49 14.32
N GLU A 58 -4.31 -1.43 14.55
CA GLU A 58 -4.94 -1.59 15.87
C GLU A 58 -3.94 -2.17 16.88
N LYS A 59 -2.93 -2.90 16.40
CA LYS A 59 -1.95 -3.61 17.23
C LYS A 59 -0.56 -2.97 17.23
N LEU A 60 -0.23 -2.13 16.25
CA LEU A 60 1.12 -1.61 16.03
C LEU A 60 1.11 -0.12 15.66
N PRO A 61 2.15 0.64 16.06
CA PRO A 61 2.38 1.99 15.55
C PRO A 61 2.53 2.01 14.03
N ALA A 62 2.08 3.08 13.38
CA ALA A 62 2.12 3.23 11.93
C ALA A 62 3.52 3.01 11.33
N THR A 63 4.59 3.43 12.01
CA THR A 63 5.99 3.21 11.58
C THR A 63 6.37 1.73 11.46
N LYS A 64 5.85 0.88 12.35
CA LYS A 64 6.04 -0.58 12.27
C LYS A 64 5.19 -1.18 11.15
N VAL A 65 3.95 -0.73 10.98
CA VAL A 65 3.08 -1.15 9.87
C VAL A 65 3.72 -0.82 8.53
N GLN A 66 4.26 0.39 8.36
CA GLN A 66 5.01 0.80 7.17
C GLN A 66 6.21 -0.12 6.90
N THR A 67 7.00 -0.44 7.93
CA THR A 67 8.19 -1.29 7.78
C THR A 67 7.80 -2.70 7.35
N ILE A 68 6.70 -3.23 7.87
CA ILE A 68 6.15 -4.52 7.46
C ILE A 68 5.69 -4.46 6.00
N VAL A 69 4.92 -3.43 5.62
CA VAL A 69 4.44 -3.25 4.24
C VAL A 69 5.60 -3.06 3.26
N ARG A 70 6.65 -2.32 3.61
CA ARG A 70 7.85 -2.18 2.75
C ARG A 70 8.63 -3.49 2.60
N ARG A 71 8.73 -4.28 3.68
CA ARG A 71 9.50 -5.53 3.66
C ARG A 71 8.73 -6.66 2.96
N CYS A 72 7.43 -6.76 3.20
CA CYS A 72 6.60 -7.87 2.77
C CYS A 72 5.78 -7.57 1.51
N GLY A 73 5.60 -6.29 1.18
CA GLY A 73 4.68 -5.84 0.13
C GLY A 73 3.21 -5.95 0.56
N LEU A 74 2.32 -5.35 -0.23
CA LEU A 74 0.89 -5.64 -0.13
C LEU A 74 0.55 -6.93 -0.89
N PRO A 75 -0.45 -7.71 -0.44
CA PRO A 75 -0.96 -8.89 -1.15
C PRO A 75 -1.30 -8.65 -2.63
N SER A 76 -1.63 -7.40 -2.97
CA SER A 76 -1.96 -6.95 -4.32
C SER A 76 -0.75 -6.45 -5.15
N SER A 77 0.47 -6.47 -4.60
CA SER A 77 1.71 -6.01 -5.25
C SER A 77 2.25 -7.05 -6.26
N GLY A 78 1.37 -7.63 -7.06
CA GLY A 78 1.75 -8.43 -8.22
C GLY A 78 1.75 -7.51 -9.43
N LYS A 79 2.96 -7.04 -9.80
CA LYS A 79 3.37 -6.49 -11.13
C LYS A 79 2.22 -6.13 -12.08
N LYS A 80 2.12 -4.85 -12.45
CA LYS A 80 1.33 -4.34 -13.60
C LYS A 80 1.31 -5.40 -14.72
N ARG A 81 0.18 -6.09 -14.87
CA ARG A 81 -0.10 -6.83 -16.10
C ARG A 81 -0.33 -5.77 -17.17
N GLU A 82 0.44 -5.83 -18.26
CA GLU A 82 0.09 -5.06 -19.45
C GLU A 82 -1.35 -5.41 -19.85
N PRO A 83 -2.22 -4.42 -20.14
CA PRO A 83 -3.56 -4.73 -20.61
C PRO A 83 -3.45 -5.43 -21.96
N LEU A 84 -3.66 -6.75 -21.97
CA LEU A 84 -3.90 -7.50 -23.20
C LEU A 84 -5.17 -6.92 -23.83
N ARG A 85 -5.00 -6.11 -24.88
CA ARG A 85 -6.10 -5.59 -25.69
C ARG A 85 -6.72 -6.75 -26.46
N VAL A 86 -7.60 -7.50 -25.82
CA VAL A 86 -8.46 -8.47 -26.50
C VAL A 86 -9.90 -8.05 -26.25
N TYR A 87 -10.46 -7.45 -27.31
CA TYR A 87 -11.78 -6.81 -27.42
C TYR A 87 -12.05 -5.71 -26.37
N GLN A 88 -12.41 -4.51 -26.85
CA GLN A 88 -12.93 -3.45 -25.98
C GLN A 88 -14.28 -3.90 -25.41
N ILE A 89 -14.22 -4.54 -24.24
CA ILE A 89 -15.34 -4.68 -23.34
C ILE A 89 -15.70 -3.24 -22.92
N PRO A 90 -16.94 -2.76 -23.11
CA PRO A 90 -17.34 -1.47 -22.58
C PRO A 90 -16.96 -1.41 -21.10
N GLN A 91 -16.31 -0.33 -20.65
CA GLN A 91 -15.85 -0.13 -19.26
C GLN A 91 -16.99 0.00 -18.21
N ARG A 92 -18.08 -0.73 -18.40
CA ARG A 92 -19.12 -1.02 -17.42
C ARG A 92 -18.78 -2.39 -16.87
N ARG A 93 -18.13 -2.54 -15.73
CA ARG A 93 -18.70 -2.19 -14.42
C ARG A 93 -17.54 -2.08 -13.42
N ARG A 94 -17.11 -0.85 -13.14
CA ARG A 94 -16.59 -0.56 -11.79
C ARG A 94 -17.67 -1.05 -10.82
N ALA A 95 -17.31 -1.77 -9.76
CA ALA A 95 -18.26 -2.26 -8.76
C ALA A 95 -18.83 -1.05 -8.00
N ALA A 96 -19.70 -0.31 -8.66
CA ALA A 96 -20.53 0.69 -8.04
C ALA A 96 -21.58 -0.11 -7.28
N LYS A 97 -21.39 -0.24 -5.96
CA LYS A 97 -22.54 -0.12 -5.07
C LYS A 97 -23.37 1.03 -5.61
N ASP A 98 -24.62 0.75 -5.95
CA ASP A 98 -25.49 1.66 -6.69
C ASP A 98 -25.32 3.09 -6.13
N PRO A 99 -24.79 4.06 -6.91
CA PRO A 99 -24.31 5.35 -6.39
C PRO A 99 -25.38 6.14 -5.62
N ARG A 100 -26.64 5.78 -5.82
CA ARG A 100 -27.82 6.33 -5.14
C ARG A 100 -27.85 6.06 -3.64
N TRP A 101 -27.19 5.00 -3.17
CA TRP A 101 -27.20 4.58 -1.76
C TRP A 101 -25.94 4.94 -0.98
N LEU A 102 -24.91 5.49 -1.64
CA LEU A 102 -23.68 5.88 -0.97
C LEU A 102 -23.87 7.19 -0.20
N THR A 103 -23.56 7.15 1.09
CA THR A 103 -23.53 8.34 1.94
C THR A 103 -22.22 9.10 1.75
N LEU A 104 -22.17 10.36 2.19
CA LEU A 104 -20.92 11.13 2.18
C LEU A 104 -19.83 10.45 3.03
N ALA A 105 -20.21 9.72 4.09
CA ALA A 105 -19.28 8.94 4.91
C ALA A 105 -18.69 7.75 4.12
N ASP A 106 -19.48 7.08 3.28
CA ASP A 106 -18.99 6.00 2.41
C ASP A 106 -18.00 6.52 1.37
N LEU A 107 -18.25 7.71 0.81
CA LEU A 107 -17.33 8.36 -0.12
C LEU A 107 -16.02 8.75 0.55
N LYS A 108 -16.08 9.28 1.79
CA LYS A 108 -14.88 9.58 2.58
C LYS A 108 -14.08 8.32 2.87
N MET A 109 -14.75 7.26 3.33
CA MET A 109 -14.12 5.96 3.58
C MET A 109 -13.48 5.38 2.32
N GLN A 110 -14.14 5.51 1.16
CA GLN A 110 -13.59 5.08 -0.11
C GLN A 110 -12.35 5.88 -0.51
N ALA A 111 -12.40 7.22 -0.36
CA ALA A 111 -11.25 8.08 -0.62
C ALA A 111 -10.06 7.71 0.27
N VAL A 112 -10.27 7.51 1.58
CA VAL A 112 -9.22 7.11 2.51
C VAL A 112 -8.58 5.79 2.08
N LYS A 113 -9.38 4.78 1.73
CA LYS A 113 -8.89 3.48 1.25
C LYS A 113 -8.02 3.61 0.00
N GLU A 114 -8.52 4.31 -1.03
CA GLU A 114 -7.80 4.44 -2.30
C GLU A 114 -6.48 5.20 -2.13
N ILE A 115 -6.49 6.29 -1.35
CA ILE A 115 -5.29 7.09 -1.11
C ILE A 115 -4.29 6.29 -0.27
N CYS A 116 -4.71 5.59 0.79
CA CYS A 116 -3.80 4.77 1.58
C CYS A 116 -3.16 3.65 0.74
N TYR A 117 -3.91 3.06 -0.18
CA TYR A 117 -3.40 2.05 -1.10
C TYR A 117 -2.35 2.64 -2.06
N GLU A 118 -2.65 3.80 -2.67
CA GLU A 118 -1.71 4.51 -3.55
C GLU A 118 -0.41 4.90 -2.80
N VAL A 119 -0.55 5.35 -1.56
CA VAL A 119 0.58 5.75 -0.73
C VAL A 119 1.44 4.55 -0.32
N ALA A 120 0.82 3.41 0.00
CA ALA A 120 1.52 2.18 0.31
C ALA A 120 2.25 1.60 -0.92
N LEU A 121 1.65 1.70 -2.12
CA LEU A 121 2.30 1.31 -3.37
C LEU A 121 3.51 2.19 -3.72
N ASN A 122 3.54 3.44 -3.23
CA ASN A 122 4.64 4.38 -3.45
C ASN A 122 5.58 4.49 -2.24
N ASP A 123 5.71 3.40 -1.48
CA ASP A 123 6.62 3.26 -0.33
C ASP A 123 6.48 4.33 0.77
N PHE A 124 5.30 4.93 0.91
CA PHE A 124 5.00 5.98 1.90
C PHE A 124 5.84 7.26 1.72
N ARG A 125 6.26 7.57 0.49
CA ARG A 125 7.08 8.76 0.19
C ARG A 125 6.30 10.08 0.07
N HIS A 126 4.96 10.01 0.16
CA HIS A 126 4.11 11.18 -0.01
C HIS A 126 4.19 12.12 1.20
N SER A 127 4.48 13.39 0.91
CA SER A 127 4.42 14.50 1.85
C SER A 127 2.98 14.84 2.24
N ARG A 128 2.82 15.57 3.35
CA ARG A 128 1.51 16.04 3.83
C ARG A 128 0.73 16.81 2.75
N GLN A 129 1.43 17.66 2.00
CA GLN A 129 0.83 18.45 0.92
C GLN A 129 0.35 17.58 -0.24
N GLU A 130 1.08 16.51 -0.58
CA GLU A 130 0.66 15.55 -1.61
C GLU A 130 -0.55 14.73 -1.16
N ILE A 131 -0.62 14.32 0.11
CA ILE A 131 -1.79 13.64 0.68
C ILE A 131 -3.03 14.56 0.64
N GLU A 132 -2.87 15.85 0.95
CA GLU A 132 -3.95 16.83 0.84
C GLU A 132 -4.41 17.00 -0.63
N ALA A 133 -3.48 17.08 -1.57
CA ALA A 133 -3.80 17.17 -2.99
C ALA A 133 -4.56 15.93 -3.50
N LEU A 134 -4.09 14.72 -3.15
CA LEU A 134 -4.77 13.46 -3.47
C LEU A 134 -6.19 13.43 -2.86
N SER A 135 -6.34 13.89 -1.62
CA SER A 135 -7.64 13.95 -0.93
C SER A 135 -8.61 14.89 -1.63
N ILE A 136 -8.14 16.05 -2.11
CA ILE A 136 -8.97 16.99 -2.88
C ILE A 136 -9.42 16.35 -4.20
N VAL A 137 -8.49 15.77 -4.96
CA VAL A 137 -8.79 15.17 -6.28
C VAL A 137 -9.76 14.01 -6.14
N LYS A 138 -9.51 13.08 -5.20
CA LYS A 138 -10.35 11.91 -4.96
C LYS A 138 -11.73 12.27 -4.43
N MET A 139 -11.82 13.20 -3.48
CA MET A 139 -13.12 13.63 -2.96
C MET A 139 -13.96 14.32 -4.03
N LYS A 140 -13.35 15.16 -4.89
CA LYS A 140 -14.04 15.79 -6.02
C LYS A 140 -14.48 14.77 -7.07
N GLU A 141 -13.63 13.79 -7.39
CA GLU A 141 -13.97 12.71 -8.33
C GLU A 141 -15.17 11.89 -7.84
N LEU A 142 -15.15 11.47 -6.58
CA LEU A 142 -16.21 10.66 -5.96
C LEU A 142 -17.53 11.43 -5.85
N CYS A 143 -17.49 12.70 -5.42
CA CYS A 143 -18.67 13.56 -5.38
C CYS A 143 -19.28 13.77 -6.78
N ARG A 144 -18.45 13.98 -7.81
CA ARG A 144 -18.90 14.11 -9.21
C ARG A 144 -19.55 12.83 -9.72
N LEU A 145 -18.95 11.67 -9.45
CA LEU A 145 -19.46 10.37 -9.90
C LEU A 145 -20.78 9.98 -9.20
N CYS A 146 -20.97 10.39 -7.95
CA CYS A 146 -22.18 10.10 -7.18
C CYS A 146 -23.28 11.16 -7.32
N GLY A 147 -23.02 12.26 -8.05
CA GLY A 147 -23.96 13.37 -8.21
C GLY A 147 -24.30 14.09 -6.90
N ARG A 148 -23.43 13.97 -5.87
CA ARG A 148 -23.64 14.55 -4.55
C ARG A 148 -22.79 15.80 -4.40
N ARG A 149 -23.43 16.92 -4.07
CA ARG A 149 -22.73 18.16 -3.71
C ARG A 149 -22.42 18.12 -2.23
N ASP A 150 -21.15 18.24 -1.90
CA ASP A 150 -20.71 18.33 -0.51
C ASP A 150 -20.83 19.78 -0.03
N PRO A 151 -21.65 20.07 1.00
CA PRO A 151 -21.79 21.42 1.52
C PRO A 151 -20.51 21.94 2.19
N SER A 152 -19.61 21.05 2.62
CA SER A 152 -18.32 21.40 3.22
C SER A 152 -17.18 20.63 2.58
N GLU A 153 -16.99 20.80 1.27
CA GLU A 153 -15.89 20.19 0.51
C GLU A 153 -14.56 20.36 1.24
N ARG A 154 -14.29 21.58 1.74
CA ARG A 154 -13.05 21.92 2.43
C ARG A 154 -12.83 21.11 3.70
N GLU A 155 -13.86 20.82 4.48
CA GLU A 155 -13.71 20.03 5.71
C GLU A 155 -13.70 18.55 5.41
N SER A 156 -14.42 18.11 4.38
CA SER A 156 -14.48 16.72 3.97
C SER A 156 -13.16 16.20 3.43
N TRP A 157 -12.51 16.90 2.49
CA TRP A 157 -11.18 16.45 2.03
C TRP A 157 -10.12 16.63 3.11
N ARG A 158 -10.25 17.60 4.03
CA ARG A 158 -9.37 17.73 5.20
C ARG A 158 -9.56 16.60 6.21
N ALA A 159 -10.78 16.09 6.37
CA ALA A 159 -11.04 14.92 7.20
C ALA A 159 -10.41 13.67 6.58
N VAL A 160 -10.63 13.46 5.28
CA VAL A 160 -9.98 12.36 4.53
C VAL A 160 -8.46 12.45 4.61
N ALA A 161 -7.87 13.64 4.42
CA ALA A 161 -6.43 13.82 4.51
C ALA A 161 -5.89 13.50 5.91
N ARG A 162 -6.62 13.89 6.97
CA ARG A 162 -6.28 13.55 8.36
C ARG A 162 -6.38 12.04 8.60
N ASP A 163 -7.48 11.40 8.21
CA ASP A 163 -7.68 9.96 8.37
C ASP A 163 -6.62 9.15 7.62
N VAL A 164 -6.23 9.60 6.42
CA VAL A 164 -5.11 9.03 5.65
C VAL A 164 -3.80 9.25 6.39
N TRP A 165 -3.54 10.46 6.90
CA TRP A 165 -2.31 10.75 7.64
C TRP A 165 -2.20 9.91 8.92
N ASP A 166 -3.28 9.76 9.66
CA ASP A 166 -3.38 8.92 10.85
C ASP A 166 -3.18 7.43 10.51
N THR A 167 -3.61 7.01 9.32
CA THR A 167 -3.43 5.63 8.84
C THR A 167 -2.01 5.38 8.32
N VAL A 168 -1.44 6.35 7.60
CA VAL A 168 -0.16 6.22 6.92
C VAL A 168 1.00 6.51 7.87
N GLY A 169 0.87 7.43 8.82
CA GLY A 169 1.91 7.76 9.79
C GLY A 169 3.23 8.24 9.17
N VAL A 170 3.15 9.13 8.18
CA VAL A 170 4.34 9.94 7.86
C VAL A 170 4.58 10.85 9.07
N GLY A 171 5.75 10.69 9.69
CA GLY A 171 6.03 11.24 11.00
C GLY A 171 5.85 12.75 11.09
N GLU A 172 5.03 13.19 12.03
CA GLU A 172 5.49 14.19 12.99
C GLU A 172 6.43 13.46 13.95
N ALA A 173 7.70 13.41 13.60
CA ALA A 173 8.77 13.37 14.59
C ALA A 173 9.15 14.83 14.91
N GLU A 174 8.17 15.64 15.35
CA GLU A 174 8.34 16.92 16.05
C GLU A 174 6.97 17.59 16.26
N SER A 175 6.21 17.09 17.23
CA SER A 175 5.43 17.95 18.12
C SER A 175 5.02 17.14 19.34
N PRO A 176 5.42 17.52 20.56
CA PRO A 176 4.83 16.97 21.75
C PRO A 176 3.37 17.44 21.76
N ALA A 177 2.45 16.49 21.55
CA ALA A 177 1.04 16.72 21.79
C ALA A 177 0.82 17.04 23.28
N PRO A 178 0.14 18.15 23.64
CA PRO A 178 -0.46 18.26 24.94
C PRO A 178 -1.81 17.54 24.86
N GLY A 179 -1.82 16.25 25.15
CA GLY A 179 -3.02 15.58 25.61
C GLY A 179 -3.13 15.79 27.12
N VAL A 180 -4.15 16.52 27.59
CA VAL A 180 -5.24 16.03 28.46
C VAL A 180 -6.09 17.20 28.96
N SER A 181 -7.37 17.22 28.62
CA SER A 181 -8.43 17.83 29.45
C SER A 181 -9.00 16.70 30.33
N PRO A 182 -9.55 16.89 31.57
CA PRO A 182 -10.39 18.03 31.96
C PRO A 182 -10.28 18.50 33.44
N ALA A 183 -11.01 19.57 33.76
CA ALA A 183 -11.56 19.95 35.06
C ALA A 183 -10.66 20.61 36.15
N LEU A 184 -11.05 21.85 36.44
CA LEU A 184 -11.08 22.54 37.74
C LEU A 184 -9.75 23.05 38.34
N GLY A 185 -9.64 24.39 38.46
CA GLY A 185 -8.96 25.03 39.59
C GLY A 185 -7.91 26.09 39.25
N ASN A 186 -8.25 27.34 39.59
CA ASN A 186 -7.41 28.52 39.84
C ASN A 186 -6.85 29.37 38.68
N PRO A 187 -7.06 30.71 38.72
CA PRO A 187 -6.25 31.69 38.01
C PRO A 187 -4.95 31.95 38.78
N GLU A 188 -3.97 32.55 38.10
CA GLU A 188 -2.64 32.96 38.60
C GLU A 188 -1.50 31.94 38.46
N SER A 189 -0.85 31.95 37.28
CA SER A 189 0.61 32.11 37.24
C SER A 189 1.07 32.61 35.88
N ARG A 190 1.42 33.90 35.88
CA ARG A 190 2.55 34.52 35.18
C ARG A 190 2.85 34.03 33.76
N ALA A 191 2.60 34.94 32.82
CA ALA A 191 3.34 35.02 31.57
C ALA A 191 4.84 34.83 31.82
N SER A 192 5.39 33.68 31.42
CA SER A 192 6.83 33.49 31.30
C SER A 192 7.35 34.40 30.19
N PRO A 193 8.46 35.12 30.40
CA PRO A 193 9.00 36.01 29.38
C PRO A 193 9.49 35.19 28.19
N PRO A 194 9.31 35.67 26.94
CA PRO A 194 9.72 34.98 25.71
C PRO A 194 11.22 34.71 25.58
N GLY A 195 12.03 35.08 26.59
CA GLY A 195 13.47 34.79 26.65
C GLY A 195 13.82 33.40 27.18
N VAL A 196 12.93 32.72 27.90
CA VAL A 196 13.24 31.39 28.49
C VAL A 196 13.21 30.29 27.42
N GLU A 197 12.22 30.30 26.53
CA GLU A 197 12.14 29.35 25.39
C GLU A 197 13.29 29.55 24.40
N VAL A 198 13.68 30.81 24.14
CA VAL A 198 14.83 31.12 23.27
C VAL A 198 16.15 30.69 23.92
N GLY A 199 16.28 30.82 25.24
CA GLY A 199 17.44 30.33 26.00
C GLY A 199 17.57 28.81 25.98
N GLU A 200 16.46 28.09 26.16
CA GLU A 200 16.41 26.63 26.09
C GLU A 200 16.75 26.12 24.69
N LEU A 201 16.17 26.73 23.65
CA LEU A 201 16.48 26.40 22.27
C LEU A 201 17.96 26.65 21.94
N ARG A 202 18.53 27.75 22.43
CA ARG A 202 19.95 28.07 22.26
C ARG A 202 20.84 27.02 22.92
N ALA A 203 20.53 26.59 24.14
CA ALA A 203 21.27 25.54 24.83
C ALA A 203 21.16 24.19 24.09
N HIS A 204 20.02 23.89 23.47
CA HIS A 204 19.86 22.68 22.66
C HIS A 204 20.71 22.73 21.37
N ILE A 205 20.76 23.89 20.71
CA ILE A 205 21.64 24.12 19.54
C ILE A 205 23.12 23.95 19.94
N ASP A 206 23.53 24.53 21.07
CA ASP A 206 24.90 24.41 21.58
C ASP A 206 25.22 22.91 21.86
N LYS A 207 24.30 22.18 22.50
CA LYS A 207 24.46 20.74 22.76
C LYS A 207 24.55 19.89 21.49
N LEU A 208 23.74 20.18 20.48
CA LEU A 208 23.82 19.49 19.19
C LEU A 208 25.14 19.78 18.48
N THR A 209 25.67 20.99 18.62
CA THR A 209 26.97 21.39 18.09
C THR A 209 28.11 20.61 18.76
N ASP A 210 28.06 20.46 20.08
CA ASP A 210 29.02 19.67 20.85
C ASP A 210 29.00 18.19 20.42
N ILE A 211 27.80 17.60 20.28
CA ILE A 211 27.64 16.22 19.81
C ILE A 211 28.21 16.05 18.41
N LEU A 212 27.97 17.01 17.51
CA LEU A 212 28.50 16.95 16.14
C LEU A 212 30.03 17.01 16.13
N GLN A 213 30.63 17.83 16.98
CA GLN A 213 32.08 17.95 17.10
C GLN A 213 32.71 16.68 17.69
N GLU A 214 32.06 16.07 18.69
CA GLU A 214 32.47 14.79 19.26
C GLU A 214 32.41 13.67 18.21
N VAL A 215 31.31 13.56 17.46
CA VAL A 215 31.19 12.57 16.36
C VAL A 215 32.27 12.76 15.30
N LYS A 216 32.64 14.02 14.99
CA LYS A 216 33.73 14.32 14.07
C LYS A 216 35.09 13.84 14.59
N ILE A 217 35.39 14.04 15.87
CA ILE A 217 36.62 13.55 16.51
C ILE A 217 36.64 12.01 16.50
N GLN A 218 35.55 11.37 16.88
CA GLN A 218 35.44 9.91 16.86
C GLN A 218 35.59 9.33 15.45
N ASN A 219 35.08 10.02 14.43
CA ASN A 219 35.24 9.61 13.04
C ASN A 219 36.70 9.68 12.60
N ASN A 220 37.40 10.77 12.91
CA ASN A 220 38.83 10.90 12.62
C ASN A 220 39.67 9.81 13.30
N VAL A 221 39.40 9.51 14.58
CA VAL A 221 40.11 8.44 15.31
C VAL A 221 39.87 7.09 14.64
N LYS A 222 38.62 6.77 14.30
CA LYS A 222 38.29 5.51 13.60
C LYS A 222 38.94 5.43 12.22
N ASP A 223 39.04 6.54 11.49
CA ASP A 223 39.73 6.58 10.20
C ASP A 223 41.23 6.32 10.34
N GLU A 224 41.86 6.80 11.40
CA GLU A 224 43.26 6.49 11.73
C GLU A 224 43.44 5.02 12.10
N GLU A 225 42.52 4.43 12.87
CA GLU A 225 42.52 2.99 13.17
C GLU A 225 42.35 2.14 11.90
N ILE A 226 41.40 2.51 11.03
CA ILE A 226 41.19 1.84 9.74
C ILE A 226 42.46 1.95 8.88
N ARG A 227 43.11 3.11 8.85
CA ARG A 227 44.38 3.30 8.13
C ARG A 227 45.48 2.41 8.70
N ALA A 228 45.64 2.37 10.02
CA ALA A 228 46.63 1.53 10.68
C ALA A 228 46.37 0.03 10.44
N LEU A 229 45.11 -0.40 10.44
CA LEU A 229 44.74 -1.78 10.13
C LEU A 229 45.02 -2.11 8.66
N ARG A 230 44.70 -1.21 7.72
CA ARG A 230 45.03 -1.39 6.30
C ARG A 230 46.54 -1.51 6.08
N ASP A 231 47.35 -0.66 6.72
CA ASP A 231 48.81 -0.73 6.64
C ASP A 231 49.36 -2.05 7.20
N ARG A 232 48.76 -2.58 8.27
CA ARG A 232 49.12 -3.89 8.83
C ARG A 232 48.76 -5.03 7.88
N VAL A 233 47.59 -4.99 7.24
CA VAL A 233 47.19 -5.98 6.23
C VAL A 233 48.17 -5.97 5.06
N VAL A 234 48.53 -4.81 4.52
CA VAL A 234 49.51 -4.69 3.44
C VAL A 234 50.87 -5.27 3.84
N LYS A 235 51.34 -5.03 5.08
CA LYS A 235 52.58 -5.64 5.59
C LYS A 235 52.47 -7.16 5.71
N MET A 236 51.31 -7.70 6.13
CA MET A 236 51.09 -9.14 6.17
C MET A 236 51.04 -9.75 4.77
N GLU A 237 50.43 -9.09 3.79
CA GLU A 237 50.41 -9.51 2.38
C GLU A 237 51.82 -9.58 1.77
N GLN A 238 52.74 -8.70 2.19
CA GLN A 238 54.14 -8.72 1.74
C GLN A 238 54.96 -9.88 2.32
N VAL A 239 54.52 -10.49 3.43
CA VAL A 239 55.24 -11.57 4.12
C VAL A 239 54.73 -12.96 3.70
N ILE A 240 53.55 -13.07 3.07
CA ILE A 240 53.02 -14.34 2.56
C ILE A 240 53.70 -14.66 1.21
N PRO A 241 54.54 -15.69 1.11
CA PRO A 241 55.05 -16.15 -0.18
C PRO A 241 53.88 -16.73 -0.99
N PHE A 242 53.83 -16.45 -2.30
CA PHE A 242 52.89 -17.05 -3.25
C PHE A 242 53.05 -18.57 -3.33
N SER A 243 52.48 -19.31 -2.38
CA SER A 243 52.46 -20.76 -2.43
C SER A 243 51.35 -21.31 -1.54
N THR A 244 50.12 -21.34 -2.07
CA THR A 244 49.27 -22.53 -1.99
C THR A 244 48.10 -22.43 -2.95
N GLN A 245 48.16 -23.24 -3.99
CA GLN A 245 46.99 -23.72 -4.71
C GLN A 245 46.01 -24.39 -3.74
N VAL A 246 44.71 -24.16 -3.91
CA VAL A 246 43.68 -25.16 -3.62
C VAL A 246 43.04 -25.57 -4.94
N ARG A 247 43.52 -26.70 -5.46
CA ARG A 247 42.81 -27.75 -6.21
C ARG A 247 41.84 -27.31 -7.33
N ARG A 248 42.33 -27.31 -8.57
CA ARG A 248 41.61 -27.92 -9.70
C ARG A 248 42.53 -28.94 -10.36
N CYS A 249 42.09 -30.19 -10.39
CA CYS A 249 42.79 -31.32 -11.00
C CYS A 249 43.11 -31.05 -12.49
N PRO A 250 44.36 -31.22 -12.96
CA PRO A 250 44.67 -31.26 -14.37
C PRO A 250 44.67 -32.72 -14.83
N GLY A 251 43.71 -33.11 -15.68
CA GLY A 251 43.71 -34.47 -16.24
C GLY A 251 42.41 -34.92 -16.86
N SER A 252 41.93 -34.26 -17.91
CA SER A 252 41.11 -34.93 -18.92
C SER A 252 41.56 -34.44 -20.30
N ARG A 253 42.05 -35.42 -21.03
CA ARG A 253 42.88 -35.38 -22.22
C ARG A 253 42.13 -34.74 -23.39
N ILE A 254 42.75 -33.74 -24.04
CA ILE A 254 42.33 -33.26 -25.35
C ILE A 254 42.72 -34.35 -26.36
N HIS A 255 41.75 -34.90 -27.08
CA HIS A 255 41.96 -35.53 -28.39
C HIS A 255 40.99 -34.86 -29.36
N THR A 256 41.43 -33.76 -29.97
CA THR A 256 40.84 -33.26 -31.21
C THR A 256 41.40 -34.10 -32.34
N HIS A 257 40.69 -35.18 -32.67
CA HIS A 257 40.88 -35.86 -33.93
C HIS A 257 40.03 -35.11 -34.97
N THR A 258 40.69 -34.38 -35.86
CA THR A 258 40.10 -33.88 -37.10
C THR A 258 39.87 -35.07 -38.03
N PRO A 259 38.70 -35.19 -38.68
CA PRO A 259 38.63 -35.94 -39.93
C PRO A 259 38.05 -35.08 -41.06
N ALA A 260 38.77 -35.16 -42.19
CA ALA A 260 38.40 -34.86 -43.57
C ALA A 260 37.95 -33.44 -43.93
#